data_AF-A0A7W0Y5A4-F1
#
_entry.id   AF-A0A7W0Y5A4-F1
#
_cell.length_a   1.000
_cell.length_b   1.000
_cell.length_c   1.000
_cell.angle_alpha   90.00
_cell.angle_beta   90.00
_cell.angle_gamma   90.00
#
_symmetry.space_group_name_H-M   'P 1'
#
loop_
_entity.id
_entity.type
_entity.pdbx_description
1 polymer ?
#
loop_
_entity_poly.entity_id
_entity_poly.type
_entity_poly.pdbx_seq_one_letter_code
_entity_poly.pdbx_strand_id
1 'polypeptide(L)'
;MRVFKVVVMVVVGAAIGCGAPEAVTDAEVPTDVELTSVALTGQNGALVVTTANQVVNQYGVLAANVAIGASTLMVTSAADFTATPPFTTALAAGDLLLLYQPQGATINSTTTLNNYGGVSALNGAGNYKLVHVASVAGTTITLQTTGCGGLDQAYTTAGGTQVIRVPQVTTLTVSGAGSIVARPWDGVRGGVVAIQTQTTATIDGGGIDASGRGFRGGALDNATQDPGTTTVRSPTSSTGAEKGESIAGDATDYDAAFNGRYGRGAPANGGGGGAAT
;
A
#
# COMPACT_ATOMS: atom_id res chain seq x y z
N MET A 1 3.63 -2.99 -24.05
CA MET A 1 4.22 -3.30 -22.74
C MET A 1 4.06 -2.05 -21.86
N ARG A 2 3.01 -2.00 -21.03
CA ARG A 2 2.74 -0.83 -20.17
C ARG A 2 3.16 -1.21 -18.75
N VAL A 3 4.12 -0.46 -18.22
CA VAL A 3 4.71 -0.61 -16.88
C VAL A 3 3.62 -0.33 -15.84
N PHE A 4 3.38 -1.26 -14.94
CA PHE A 4 2.56 -1.01 -13.75
C PHE A 4 3.27 0.02 -12.87
N LYS A 5 2.54 1.03 -12.40
CA LYS A 5 3.09 2.09 -11.55
C LYS A 5 3.56 1.49 -10.23
N VAL A 6 4.88 1.35 -10.10
CA VAL A 6 5.53 1.17 -8.81
C VAL A 6 5.44 2.50 -8.07
N VAL A 7 4.84 2.52 -6.89
CA VAL A 7 4.86 3.69 -6.02
C VAL A 7 6.11 3.60 -5.15
N VAL A 8 7.22 4.11 -5.67
CA VAL A 8 8.37 4.47 -4.83
C VAL A 8 8.12 5.89 -4.36
N MET A 9 7.70 6.04 -3.11
CA MET A 9 7.44 7.35 -2.51
C MET A 9 8.59 7.71 -1.58
N VAL A 10 9.51 8.53 -2.08
CA VAL A 10 10.51 9.23 -1.25
C VAL A 10 10.00 10.65 -1.08
N VAL A 11 9.39 10.93 0.07
CA VAL A 11 9.00 12.30 0.42
C VAL A 11 10.13 12.92 1.22
N VAL A 12 10.78 13.93 0.64
CA VAL A 12 11.63 14.87 1.38
C VAL A 12 10.74 16.05 1.72
N GLY A 13 10.44 16.24 3.01
CA GLY A 13 9.54 17.30 3.47
C GLY A 13 10.21 18.19 4.49
N ALA A 14 10.36 19.48 4.17
CA ALA A 14 10.52 20.52 5.18
C ALA A 14 9.14 20.77 5.83
N ALA A 15 9.08 20.87 7.16
CA ALA A 15 7.85 21.18 7.87
C ALA A 15 7.38 22.59 7.47
N ILE A 16 6.37 22.69 6.62
CA ILE A 16 5.70 23.97 6.33
C ILE A 16 4.56 24.08 7.34
N GLY A 17 4.73 24.96 8.33
CA GLY A 17 3.67 25.34 9.26
C GLY A 17 2.49 25.93 8.49
N CYS A 18 1.29 25.37 8.71
CA CYS A 18 0.06 25.93 8.20
C CYS A 18 -0.49 26.90 9.24
N GLY A 19 -0.24 28.20 9.06
CA GLY A 19 -0.91 29.26 9.80
C GLY A 19 -1.67 30.15 8.81
N ALA A 20 -2.96 30.34 9.02
CA ALA A 20 -3.70 31.42 8.38
C ALA A 20 -3.31 32.76 9.04
N PRO A 21 -3.33 33.90 8.31
CA PRO A 21 -3.21 35.20 8.96
C PRO A 21 -4.54 35.51 9.67
N GLU A 22 -4.58 35.37 10.99
CA GLU A 22 -5.70 35.89 11.78
C GLU A 22 -5.55 37.41 11.92
N ALA A 23 -6.66 38.14 11.73
CA ALA A 23 -6.71 39.58 11.92
C ALA A 23 -6.55 39.92 13.41
N VAL A 24 -5.56 40.74 13.74
CA VAL A 24 -5.27 41.16 15.11
C VAL A 24 -6.33 42.18 15.55
N THR A 25 -7.24 41.79 16.45
CA THR A 25 -7.95 42.72 17.31
C THR A 25 -7.24 42.77 18.66
N ASP A 26 -6.91 43.98 19.09
CA ASP A 26 -6.15 44.34 20.28
C ASP A 26 -6.80 43.78 21.56
N ALA A 27 -6.32 42.62 22.03
CA ALA A 27 -6.68 42.03 23.32
C ALA A 27 -5.44 41.32 23.90
N GLU A 28 -5.24 41.48 25.22
CA GLU A 28 -4.03 41.19 26.00
C GLU A 28 -3.23 39.95 25.56
N VAL A 29 -1.92 40.16 25.41
CA VAL A 29 -0.91 39.15 25.04
C VAL A 29 -0.80 38.08 26.13
N PRO A 30 -1.20 36.82 25.87
CA PRO A 30 -0.80 35.70 26.72
C PRO A 30 0.70 35.45 26.49
N THR A 31 1.51 35.45 27.54
CA THR A 31 2.98 35.35 27.45
C THR A 31 3.52 33.94 27.24
N ASP A 32 2.70 32.96 26.88
CA ASP A 32 3.17 31.63 26.50
C ASP A 32 2.53 31.19 25.18
N VAL A 33 3.18 31.55 24.07
CA VAL A 33 2.98 30.81 22.82
C VAL A 33 3.79 29.52 22.95
N GLU A 34 3.15 28.48 23.48
CA GLU A 34 3.74 27.14 23.47
C GLU A 34 3.76 26.66 22.01
N LEU A 35 4.88 26.90 21.32
CA LEU A 35 5.19 26.27 20.04
C LEU A 35 5.33 24.77 20.28
N THR A 36 4.23 24.04 20.17
CA THR A 36 4.26 22.59 20.05
C THR A 36 4.73 22.21 18.64
N SER A 37 6.03 22.38 18.39
CA SER A 37 6.67 21.75 17.24
C SER A 37 6.97 20.30 17.61
N VAL A 38 6.05 19.39 17.34
CA VAL A 38 6.40 17.97 17.36
C VAL A 38 7.26 17.75 16.11
N ALA A 39 8.53 17.39 16.29
CA ALA A 39 9.38 16.95 15.19
C ALA A 39 8.82 15.63 14.66
N LEU A 40 7.79 15.70 13.81
CA LEU A 40 7.11 14.52 13.28
C LEU A 40 8.05 13.70 12.41
N THR A 41 9.09 14.29 11.83
CA THR A 41 10.04 13.63 10.93
C THR A 41 11.39 13.38 11.61
N GLY A 42 11.98 12.20 11.43
CA GLY A 42 13.31 11.86 11.95
C GLY A 42 13.36 11.07 13.27
N GLN A 43 12.21 10.68 13.83
CA GLN A 43 12.14 9.96 15.11
C GLN A 43 12.83 8.58 15.09
N ASN A 44 13.02 7.98 13.91
CA ASN A 44 13.77 6.72 13.75
C ASN A 44 15.28 6.94 13.52
N GLY A 45 15.78 8.17 13.69
CA GLY A 45 17.20 8.49 13.55
C GLY A 45 17.73 8.31 12.13
N ALA A 46 19.05 8.17 12.00
CA ALA A 46 19.69 7.91 10.71
C ALA A 46 19.57 6.43 10.34
N LEU A 47 19.19 6.15 9.09
CA LEU A 47 19.15 4.80 8.54
C LEU A 47 20.28 4.59 7.53
N VAL A 48 21.18 3.66 7.84
CA VAL A 48 22.27 3.24 6.95
C VAL A 48 22.05 1.80 6.52
N VAL A 49 21.94 1.58 5.21
CA VAL A 49 21.72 0.26 4.59
C VAL A 49 22.97 -0.12 3.82
N THR A 50 23.70 -1.12 4.31
CA THR A 50 24.94 -1.64 3.71
C THR A 50 24.82 -3.08 3.21
N THR A 51 23.74 -3.77 3.59
CA THR A 51 23.43 -5.15 3.19
C THR A 51 22.24 -5.18 2.21
N ALA A 52 22.25 -6.15 1.30
CA ALA A 52 21.18 -6.30 0.32
C ALA A 52 19.85 -6.74 0.96
N ASN A 53 18.76 -6.48 0.25
CA ASN A 53 17.41 -7.01 0.48
C ASN A 53 16.82 -6.69 1.86
N GLN A 54 17.06 -5.47 2.37
CA GLN A 54 16.47 -5.02 3.62
C GLN A 54 15.00 -4.63 3.42
N VAL A 55 14.12 -5.16 4.27
CA VAL A 55 12.72 -4.73 4.37
C VAL A 55 12.62 -3.76 5.55
N VAL A 56 12.21 -2.52 5.28
CA VAL A 56 12.22 -1.43 6.28
C VAL A 56 10.82 -1.04 6.77
N ASN A 57 9.77 -1.63 6.18
CA ASN A 57 8.38 -1.41 6.56
C ASN A 57 7.84 -2.58 7.39
N GLN A 58 6.85 -2.30 8.23
CA GLN A 58 6.00 -3.31 8.87
C GLN A 58 4.61 -3.26 8.24
N TYR A 59 3.97 -4.42 8.05
CA TYR A 59 2.72 -4.54 7.29
C TYR A 59 1.64 -5.19 8.16
N GLY A 60 0.63 -4.41 8.55
CA GLY A 60 -0.61 -4.88 9.16
C GLY A 60 -1.77 -4.88 8.17
N VAL A 61 -2.91 -5.42 8.61
CA VAL A 61 -4.12 -5.57 7.80
C VAL A 61 -5.26 -4.83 8.48
N LEU A 62 -6.03 -4.06 7.71
CA LEU A 62 -7.23 -3.42 8.20
C LEU A 62 -8.27 -4.48 8.62
N ALA A 63 -8.76 -4.43 9.84
CA ALA A 63 -9.72 -5.40 10.39
C ALA A 63 -11.19 -5.01 10.15
N ALA A 64 -11.48 -3.73 9.93
CA ALA A 64 -12.82 -3.23 9.69
C ALA A 64 -12.79 -2.04 8.72
N ASN A 65 -13.84 -1.91 7.89
CA ASN A 65 -13.98 -0.76 6.99
C ASN A 65 -13.90 0.56 7.77
N VAL A 66 -13.24 1.56 7.19
CA VAL A 66 -13.12 2.89 7.78
C VAL A 66 -13.67 3.93 6.82
N ALA A 67 -14.51 4.82 7.36
CA ALA A 67 -15.13 5.89 6.60
C ALA A 67 -14.21 7.11 6.51
N ILE A 68 -14.54 8.01 5.59
CA ILE A 68 -13.96 9.36 5.54
C ILE A 68 -14.18 10.04 6.90
N GLY A 69 -13.15 10.73 7.40
CA GLY A 69 -13.19 11.43 8.69
C GLY A 69 -13.05 10.53 9.92
N ALA A 70 -12.92 9.20 9.76
CA ALA A 70 -12.68 8.32 10.90
C ALA A 70 -11.37 8.70 11.61
N SER A 71 -11.42 8.71 12.95
CA SER A 71 -10.28 9.00 13.83
C SER A 71 -9.64 7.73 14.39
N THR A 72 -10.17 6.56 14.06
CA THR A 72 -9.69 5.27 14.56
C THR A 72 -9.58 4.24 13.44
N LEU A 73 -8.54 3.42 13.51
CA LEU A 73 -8.34 2.23 12.68
C LEU A 73 -8.30 1.01 13.59
N MET A 74 -8.78 -0.14 13.09
CA MET A 74 -8.56 -1.42 13.75
C MET A 74 -7.71 -2.30 12.83
N VAL A 75 -6.65 -2.90 13.38
CA VAL A 75 -5.81 -3.86 12.67
C VAL A 75 -6.08 -5.28 13.14
N THR A 76 -5.78 -6.29 12.32
CA THR A 76 -6.04 -7.69 12.70
C THR A 76 -5.13 -8.18 13.82
N SER A 77 -3.92 -7.62 13.96
CA SER A 77 -2.95 -8.02 14.97
C SER A 77 -1.99 -6.88 15.32
N ALA A 78 -1.80 -6.62 16.61
CA ALA A 78 -0.77 -5.69 17.09
C ALA A 78 0.66 -6.25 16.92
N ALA A 79 0.79 -7.59 16.81
CA ALA A 79 2.09 -8.25 16.62
C ALA A 79 2.70 -7.98 15.24
N ASP A 80 1.94 -7.38 14.31
CA ASP A 80 2.46 -6.92 13.03
C ASP A 80 3.37 -5.68 13.18
N PHE A 81 3.34 -5.00 14.34
CA PHE A 81 4.08 -3.75 14.59
C PHE A 81 4.96 -3.80 15.85
N THR A 82 5.95 -4.68 15.86
CA THR A 82 6.88 -4.89 16.97
C THR A 82 8.12 -3.99 16.90
N ALA A 83 8.97 -4.01 17.92
CA ALA A 83 10.26 -3.33 17.90
C ALA A 83 11.28 -4.12 17.05
N THR A 84 11.33 -3.82 15.75
CA THR A 84 12.31 -4.40 14.82
C THR A 84 12.93 -3.28 14.00
N PRO A 85 14.27 -3.21 13.86
CA PRO A 85 14.93 -2.16 13.08
C PRO A 85 14.27 -1.95 11.70
N PRO A 86 14.05 -0.69 11.27
CA PRO A 86 14.52 0.57 11.89
C PRO A 86 13.69 1.07 13.08
N PHE A 87 12.65 0.35 13.51
CA PHE A 87 11.82 0.72 14.65
C PHE A 87 12.40 0.16 15.95
N THR A 88 12.62 1.02 16.95
CA THR A 88 13.16 0.63 18.27
C THR A 88 12.07 0.30 19.29
N THR A 89 10.82 0.60 18.98
CA THR A 89 9.64 0.35 19.80
C THR A 89 8.54 -0.31 18.97
N ALA A 90 7.56 -0.93 19.64
CA ALA A 90 6.29 -1.28 19.01
C ALA A 90 5.57 -0.01 18.52
N LEU A 91 4.53 -0.15 17.69
CA LEU A 91 3.74 0.99 17.22
C LEU A 91 3.25 1.83 18.40
N ALA A 92 3.52 3.14 18.33
CA ALA A 92 3.25 4.08 19.39
C ALA A 92 2.79 5.44 18.81
N ALA A 93 2.39 6.34 19.69
CA ALA A 93 2.10 7.71 19.33
C ALA A 93 3.29 8.36 18.60
N GLY A 94 3.01 9.17 17.58
CA GLY A 94 4.00 9.83 16.74
C GLY A 94 4.40 9.06 15.49
N ASP A 95 4.21 7.74 15.45
CA ASP A 95 4.53 6.92 14.27
C ASP A 95 3.71 7.32 13.04
N LEU A 96 4.28 7.09 11.86
CA LEU A 96 3.64 7.29 10.57
C LEU A 96 3.13 5.96 10.00
N LEU A 97 1.87 5.95 9.58
CA LEU A 97 1.24 4.84 8.88
C LEU A 97 0.86 5.27 7.46
N LEU A 98 1.05 4.36 6.52
CA LEU A 98 0.49 4.42 5.17
C LEU A 98 -0.66 3.42 5.09
N LEU A 99 -1.88 3.92 4.91
CA LEU A 99 -3.00 3.09 4.47
C LEU A 99 -2.91 2.94 2.97
N TYR A 100 -3.07 1.72 2.47
CA TYR A 100 -3.05 1.45 1.04
C TYR A 100 -4.06 0.36 0.69
N GLN A 101 -5.02 0.68 -0.19
CA GLN A 101 -6.00 -0.29 -0.69
C GLN A 101 -5.58 -0.76 -2.09
N PRO A 102 -5.00 -1.96 -2.25
CA PRO A 102 -4.52 -2.43 -3.54
C PRO A 102 -5.65 -2.85 -4.50
N GLN A 103 -6.79 -3.31 -3.99
CA GLN A 103 -7.85 -3.95 -4.77
C GLN A 103 -9.24 -3.32 -4.52
N GLY A 104 -10.26 -3.83 -5.20
CA GLY A 104 -11.67 -3.43 -5.06
C GLY A 104 -12.32 -2.90 -6.35
N ALA A 105 -11.57 -2.80 -7.44
CA ALA A 105 -12.08 -2.26 -8.70
C ALA A 105 -13.20 -3.15 -9.27
N THR A 106 -14.26 -2.51 -9.75
CA THR A 106 -15.26 -3.17 -10.60
C THR A 106 -14.79 -3.13 -12.05
N ILE A 107 -14.95 -4.27 -12.71
CA ILE A 107 -14.52 -4.48 -14.09
C ILE A 107 -15.70 -4.96 -14.93
N ASN A 108 -15.61 -4.70 -16.22
CA ASN A 108 -16.53 -5.26 -17.19
C ASN A 108 -16.24 -6.75 -17.35
N SER A 109 -17.20 -7.56 -16.96
CA SER A 109 -17.14 -9.02 -16.99
C SER A 109 -17.87 -9.62 -18.19
N THR A 110 -18.29 -8.81 -19.16
CA THR A 110 -18.87 -9.33 -20.41
C THR A 110 -17.83 -10.10 -21.20
N THR A 111 -18.23 -11.20 -21.84
CA THR A 111 -17.31 -12.10 -22.55
C THR A 111 -16.89 -11.59 -23.93
N THR A 112 -17.31 -10.38 -24.30
CA THR A 112 -16.89 -9.74 -25.54
C THR A 112 -15.42 -9.34 -25.44
N LEU A 113 -14.61 -9.81 -26.39
CA LEU A 113 -13.14 -9.77 -26.33
C LEU A 113 -12.55 -8.38 -26.01
N ASN A 114 -13.15 -7.31 -26.53
CA ASN A 114 -12.64 -5.94 -26.37
C ASN A 114 -13.13 -5.25 -25.09
N ASN A 115 -14.06 -5.86 -24.35
CA ASN A 115 -14.70 -5.25 -23.19
C ASN A 115 -14.30 -5.94 -21.89
N TYR A 116 -13.97 -7.23 -21.93
CA TYR A 116 -13.57 -7.98 -20.75
C TYR A 116 -12.34 -7.36 -20.09
N GLY A 117 -12.49 -6.97 -18.83
CA GLY A 117 -11.46 -6.38 -18.01
C GLY A 117 -11.33 -4.86 -18.08
N GLY A 118 -12.24 -4.18 -18.80
CA GLY A 118 -12.33 -2.73 -18.71
C GLY A 118 -12.76 -2.28 -17.32
N VAL A 119 -11.97 -1.46 -16.65
CA VAL A 119 -12.31 -0.90 -15.32
C VAL A 119 -13.47 0.07 -15.46
N SER A 120 -14.57 -0.19 -14.74
CA SER A 120 -15.74 0.69 -14.70
C SER A 120 -15.78 1.58 -13.46
N ALA A 121 -15.21 1.12 -12.34
CA ALA A 121 -15.04 1.89 -11.12
C ALA A 121 -13.84 1.38 -10.32
N LEU A 122 -13.05 2.27 -9.72
CA LEU A 122 -11.91 1.86 -8.87
C LEU A 122 -12.34 1.42 -7.48
N ASN A 123 -13.44 1.95 -6.94
CA ASN A 123 -13.96 1.68 -5.59
C ASN A 123 -12.87 1.70 -4.50
N GLY A 124 -11.92 2.62 -4.63
CA GLY A 124 -10.80 2.78 -3.70
C GLY A 124 -9.55 1.95 -4.04
N ALA A 125 -9.55 1.11 -5.08
CA ALA A 125 -8.33 0.47 -5.56
C ALA A 125 -7.29 1.53 -5.97
N GLY A 126 -6.10 1.45 -5.39
CA GLY A 126 -5.01 2.41 -5.53
C GLY A 126 -5.07 3.59 -4.56
N ASN A 127 -6.11 3.72 -3.72
CA ASN A 127 -6.16 4.77 -2.70
C ASN A 127 -5.05 4.56 -1.67
N TYR A 128 -4.44 5.66 -1.26
CA TYR A 128 -3.47 5.66 -0.18
C TYR A 128 -3.53 6.94 0.65
N LYS A 129 -3.15 6.84 1.93
CA LYS A 129 -3.08 7.99 2.83
C LYS A 129 -2.00 7.79 3.88
N LEU A 130 -1.18 8.81 4.09
CA LEU A 130 -0.28 8.91 5.23
C LEU A 130 -1.01 9.54 6.42
N VAL A 131 -0.92 8.90 7.59
CA VAL A 131 -1.54 9.34 8.84
C VAL A 131 -0.59 9.15 10.02
N HIS A 132 -0.65 10.06 10.98
CA HIS A 132 0.08 9.92 12.24
C HIS A 132 -0.76 9.23 13.31
N VAL A 133 -0.08 8.43 14.12
CA VAL A 133 -0.67 7.75 15.28
C VAL A 133 -0.75 8.72 16.45
N ALA A 134 -1.94 8.91 17.01
CA ALA A 134 -2.14 9.63 18.28
C ALA A 134 -2.01 8.70 19.49
N SER A 135 -2.51 7.46 19.40
CA SER A 135 -2.36 6.45 20.45
C SER A 135 -2.63 5.03 19.92
N VAL A 136 -2.16 4.02 20.64
CA VAL A 136 -2.39 2.60 20.33
C VAL A 136 -2.91 1.89 21.57
N ALA A 137 -4.02 1.14 21.43
CA ALA A 137 -4.60 0.32 22.47
C ALA A 137 -4.96 -1.06 21.88
N GLY A 138 -4.09 -2.05 22.11
CA GLY A 138 -4.23 -3.38 21.50
C GLY A 138 -4.21 -3.27 19.97
N THR A 139 -5.29 -3.69 19.32
CA THR A 139 -5.47 -3.62 17.86
C THR A 139 -6.11 -2.32 17.38
N THR A 140 -6.50 -1.42 18.28
CA THR A 140 -7.10 -0.12 17.94
C THR A 140 -6.02 0.95 17.88
N ILE A 141 -5.97 1.68 16.77
CA ILE A 141 -5.04 2.78 16.53
C ILE A 141 -5.88 4.06 16.43
N THR A 142 -5.63 5.02 17.30
CA THR A 142 -6.21 6.36 17.20
C THR A 142 -5.32 7.22 16.34
N LEU A 143 -5.89 7.94 15.37
CA LEU A 143 -5.19 8.81 14.44
C LEU A 143 -5.16 10.24 14.94
N GLN A 144 -4.09 10.96 14.61
CA GLN A 144 -4.07 12.42 14.77
C GLN A 144 -5.04 13.05 13.77
N THR A 145 -6.00 13.81 14.27
CA THR A 145 -7.04 14.49 13.47
C THR A 145 -6.84 16.00 13.38
N THR A 146 -5.90 16.56 14.12
CA THR A 146 -5.52 17.99 14.03
C THR A 146 -4.56 18.24 12.86
N GLY A 147 -4.66 19.42 12.24
CA GLY A 147 -3.89 19.78 11.04
C GLY A 147 -4.36 19.04 9.79
N CYS A 148 -3.44 18.69 8.88
CA CYS A 148 -3.72 17.85 7.70
C CYS A 148 -3.96 16.35 8.05
N GLY A 149 -4.40 16.07 9.29
CA GLY A 149 -4.65 14.74 9.83
C GLY A 149 -6.00 14.15 9.42
N GLY A 150 -6.26 12.91 9.84
CA GLY A 150 -7.48 12.17 9.52
C GLY A 150 -7.51 11.54 8.11
N LEU A 151 -8.57 10.77 7.84
CA LEU A 151 -8.79 10.11 6.56
C LEU A 151 -9.67 10.96 5.64
N ASP A 152 -9.18 11.25 4.44
CA ASP A 152 -9.90 11.93 3.35
C ASP A 152 -10.55 10.95 2.35
N GLN A 153 -10.26 9.66 2.50
CA GLN A 153 -10.83 8.57 1.70
C GLN A 153 -11.37 7.48 2.64
N ALA A 154 -12.37 6.73 2.17
CA ALA A 154 -12.79 5.50 2.82
C ALA A 154 -11.88 4.34 2.38
N TYR A 155 -11.67 3.38 3.28
CA TYR A 155 -10.90 2.17 3.03
C TYR A 155 -11.70 0.95 3.46
N THR A 156 -11.57 -0.13 2.71
CA THR A 156 -12.35 -1.35 2.92
C THR A 156 -11.46 -2.56 3.15
N THR A 157 -11.96 -3.51 3.93
CA THR A 157 -11.33 -4.83 4.08
C THR A 157 -11.48 -5.64 2.80
N ALA A 158 -12.60 -5.49 2.08
CA ALA A 158 -12.83 -6.14 0.78
C ALA A 158 -11.84 -5.71 -0.32
N GLY A 159 -11.31 -4.48 -0.25
CA GLY A 159 -10.24 -4.03 -1.13
C GLY A 159 -8.82 -4.45 -0.71
N GLY A 160 -8.68 -5.29 0.33
CA GLY A 160 -7.39 -5.78 0.82
C GLY A 160 -6.54 -4.70 1.49
N THR A 161 -7.15 -3.71 2.16
CA THR A 161 -6.41 -2.56 2.70
C THR A 161 -5.33 -2.97 3.70
N GLN A 162 -4.11 -2.55 3.41
CA GLN A 162 -2.95 -2.68 4.28
C GLN A 162 -2.77 -1.42 5.14
N VAL A 163 -2.25 -1.62 6.35
CA VAL A 163 -1.77 -0.55 7.24
C VAL A 163 -0.26 -0.74 7.40
N ILE A 164 0.53 0.15 6.81
CA ILE A 164 1.97 -0.04 6.65
C ILE A 164 2.70 0.98 7.54
N ARG A 165 3.53 0.53 8.48
CA ARG A 165 4.36 1.44 9.30
C ARG A 165 5.53 1.95 8.46
N VAL A 166 5.66 3.26 8.42
CA VAL A 166 6.65 3.97 7.60
C VAL A 166 7.75 4.51 8.51
N PRO A 167 9.01 4.14 8.31
CA PRO A 167 10.10 4.74 9.05
C PRO A 167 10.26 6.21 8.68
N GLN A 168 10.41 7.03 9.72
CA GLN A 168 10.64 8.47 9.66
C GLN A 168 12.07 8.76 10.08
N VAL A 169 12.98 8.76 9.12
CA VAL A 169 14.43 8.83 9.35
C VAL A 169 14.95 10.26 9.15
N THR A 170 15.99 10.64 9.89
CA THR A 170 16.65 11.93 9.70
C THR A 170 17.37 11.96 8.35
N THR A 171 18.22 10.95 8.13
CA THR A 171 18.90 10.68 6.86
C THR A 171 18.70 9.22 6.44
N LEU A 172 18.68 9.00 5.13
CA LEU A 172 18.76 7.68 4.52
C LEU A 172 20.07 7.58 3.74
N THR A 173 20.86 6.55 3.99
CA THR A 173 22.04 6.22 3.20
C THR A 173 22.00 4.76 2.78
N VAL A 174 21.89 4.51 1.48
CA VAL A 174 22.04 3.18 0.89
C VAL A 174 23.39 3.16 0.18
N SER A 175 24.32 2.29 0.58
CA SER A 175 25.68 2.27 0.05
C SER A 175 26.26 0.86 -0.06
N GLY A 176 27.32 0.70 -0.86
CA GLY A 176 27.95 -0.61 -1.08
C GLY A 176 26.97 -1.63 -1.65
N ALA A 177 26.85 -2.79 -1.01
CA ALA A 177 25.87 -3.83 -1.37
C ALA A 177 24.45 -3.57 -0.85
N GLY A 178 24.24 -2.44 -0.18
CA GLY A 178 22.97 -2.07 0.44
C GLY A 178 21.82 -2.01 -0.56
N SER A 179 20.70 -2.66 -0.28
CA SER A 179 19.46 -2.45 -1.04
C SER A 179 18.23 -2.59 -0.16
N ILE A 180 17.18 -1.83 -0.49
CA ILE A 180 15.88 -1.88 0.19
C ILE A 180 14.86 -2.50 -0.76
N VAL A 181 14.11 -3.47 -0.26
CA VAL A 181 13.08 -4.18 -1.03
C VAL A 181 11.75 -4.21 -0.29
N ALA A 182 10.66 -4.35 -1.05
CA ALA A 182 9.36 -4.65 -0.44
C ALA A 182 9.32 -6.12 -0.01
N ARG A 183 8.60 -6.41 1.08
CA ARG A 183 8.07 -7.76 1.30
C ARG A 183 7.25 -8.14 0.05
N PRO A 184 7.43 -9.34 -0.55
CA PRO A 184 6.57 -9.80 -1.63
C PRO A 184 5.10 -9.79 -1.20
N TRP A 185 4.23 -9.29 -2.05
CA TRP A 185 2.79 -9.39 -1.86
C TRP A 185 2.34 -10.85 -1.76
N ASP A 186 1.67 -11.20 -0.66
CA ASP A 186 1.21 -12.56 -0.38
C ASP A 186 -0.30 -12.76 -0.58
N GLY A 187 -1.00 -11.77 -1.14
CA GLY A 187 -2.46 -11.72 -1.21
C GLY A 187 -3.09 -10.88 -0.09
N VAL A 188 -2.32 -10.54 0.95
CA VAL A 188 -2.82 -9.77 2.10
C VAL A 188 -1.87 -8.63 2.49
N ARG A 189 -0.55 -8.85 2.39
CA ARG A 189 0.50 -7.93 2.85
C ARG A 189 1.68 -7.89 1.87
N GLY A 190 2.33 -6.74 1.74
CA GLY A 190 3.54 -6.55 0.95
C GLY A 190 3.36 -5.63 -0.26
N GLY A 191 4.37 -5.63 -1.13
CA GLY A 191 4.37 -4.92 -2.41
C GLY A 191 4.68 -3.42 -2.36
N VAL A 192 4.91 -2.86 -1.17
CA VAL A 192 5.16 -1.42 -0.97
C VAL A 192 6.47 -1.20 -0.23
N VAL A 193 7.28 -0.25 -0.70
CA VAL A 193 8.36 0.38 0.09
C VAL A 193 7.96 1.83 0.33
N ALA A 194 7.98 2.27 1.57
CA ALA A 194 7.75 3.67 1.94
C ALA A 194 8.74 4.08 3.02
N ILE A 195 9.39 5.24 2.86
CA ILE A 195 10.31 5.81 3.84
C ILE A 195 10.10 7.32 3.81
N GLN A 196 9.94 7.94 4.98
CA GLN A 196 9.95 9.39 5.09
C GLN A 196 11.34 9.83 5.56
N THR A 197 11.99 10.69 4.78
CA THR A 197 13.33 11.20 5.11
C THR A 197 13.25 12.69 5.37
N GLN A 198 13.81 13.15 6.49
CA GLN A 198 13.73 14.55 6.89
C GLN A 198 14.68 15.44 6.08
N THR A 199 15.95 15.05 5.94
CA THR A 199 16.97 15.91 5.32
C THR A 199 17.45 15.36 3.99
N THR A 200 18.18 14.23 4.00
CA THR A 200 18.88 13.72 2.81
C THR A 200 18.67 12.22 2.65
N ALA A 201 18.32 11.82 1.43
CA ALA A 201 18.35 10.43 0.98
C ALA A 201 19.46 10.25 -0.07
N THR A 202 20.53 9.57 0.32
CA THR A 202 21.66 9.21 -0.56
C THR A 202 21.53 7.74 -0.95
N ILE A 203 21.43 7.46 -2.25
CA ILE A 203 21.18 6.12 -2.79
C ILE A 203 22.32 5.75 -3.75
N ASP A 204 23.44 5.31 -3.20
CA ASP A 204 24.69 4.97 -3.92
C ASP A 204 25.03 3.47 -3.85
N GLY A 205 24.11 2.64 -3.36
CA GLY A 205 24.22 1.18 -3.30
C GLY A 205 23.40 0.44 -4.36
N GLY A 206 22.90 -0.75 -4.03
CA GLY A 206 21.98 -1.54 -4.85
C GLY A 206 20.56 -0.95 -4.99
N GLY A 207 20.29 0.20 -4.39
CA GLY A 207 19.07 0.99 -4.63
C GLY A 207 17.86 0.56 -3.79
N ILE A 208 16.69 1.05 -4.22
CA ILE A 208 15.38 0.67 -3.68
C ILE A 208 14.64 -0.05 -4.80
N ASP A 209 14.32 -1.33 -4.60
CA ASP A 209 13.76 -2.20 -5.64
C ASP A 209 12.53 -2.98 -5.16
N ALA A 210 11.37 -2.71 -5.77
CA ALA A 210 10.12 -3.43 -5.56
C ALA A 210 9.74 -4.32 -6.76
N SER A 211 10.65 -4.54 -7.70
CA SER A 211 10.41 -5.35 -8.90
C SER A 211 10.00 -6.77 -8.54
N GLY A 212 8.91 -7.25 -9.15
CA GLY A 212 8.37 -8.60 -8.89
C GLY A 212 7.80 -8.81 -7.48
N ARG A 213 7.60 -7.74 -6.69
CA ARG A 213 7.03 -7.83 -5.33
C ARG A 213 5.55 -7.46 -5.24
N GLY A 214 4.93 -7.07 -6.35
CA GLY A 214 3.50 -6.75 -6.45
C GLY A 214 2.62 -7.99 -6.64
N PHE A 215 1.42 -7.80 -7.18
CA PHE A 215 0.43 -8.84 -7.46
C PHE A 215 1.02 -10.15 -8.01
N ARG A 216 0.49 -11.26 -7.51
CA ARG A 216 0.96 -12.62 -7.86
C ARG A 216 0.53 -12.97 -9.29
N GLY A 217 1.36 -13.74 -9.99
CA GLY A 217 0.99 -14.37 -11.25
C GLY A 217 -0.06 -15.47 -11.05
N GLY A 218 -0.67 -15.94 -12.14
CA GLY A 218 -1.60 -17.06 -12.09
C GLY A 218 -0.90 -18.36 -11.66
N ALA A 219 -1.64 -19.25 -11.00
CA ALA A 219 -1.11 -20.56 -10.62
C ALA A 219 -0.76 -21.40 -11.85
N LEU A 220 0.30 -22.21 -11.73
CA LEU A 220 0.65 -23.20 -12.74
C LEU A 220 -0.33 -24.37 -12.68
N ASP A 221 -0.90 -24.72 -13.82
CA ASP A 221 -1.63 -25.97 -14.03
C ASP A 221 -1.21 -26.59 -15.37
N ASN A 222 -1.35 -27.92 -15.48
CA ASN A 222 -1.04 -28.66 -16.70
C ASN A 222 -2.29 -29.43 -17.18
N ALA A 223 -3.42 -28.74 -17.20
CA ALA A 223 -4.71 -29.32 -17.55
C ALA A 223 -5.30 -28.72 -18.83
N THR A 224 -4.56 -27.87 -19.54
CA THR A 224 -5.00 -27.22 -20.78
C THR A 224 -5.08 -28.23 -21.94
N GLN A 225 -6.26 -28.40 -22.55
CA GLN A 225 -6.50 -29.44 -23.57
C GLN A 225 -7.10 -28.92 -24.88
N ASP A 226 -7.63 -27.69 -24.94
CA ASP A 226 -8.45 -27.20 -26.06
C ASP A 226 -7.73 -26.13 -26.94
N PRO A 227 -6.80 -26.53 -27.84
CA PRO A 227 -6.03 -25.60 -28.67
C PRO A 227 -6.93 -24.70 -29.52
N GLY A 228 -6.54 -23.43 -29.66
CA GLY A 228 -7.24 -22.44 -30.51
C GLY A 228 -8.44 -21.74 -29.87
N THR A 229 -8.71 -21.98 -28.57
CA THR A 229 -9.80 -21.32 -27.85
C THR A 229 -9.65 -19.80 -27.77
N THR A 230 -10.75 -19.11 -28.01
CA THR A 230 -10.87 -17.64 -27.97
C THR A 230 -11.55 -17.16 -26.68
N THR A 231 -11.64 -18.04 -25.69
CA THR A 231 -12.34 -17.82 -24.44
C THR A 231 -11.58 -16.83 -23.56
N VAL A 232 -12.20 -15.70 -23.25
CA VAL A 232 -11.62 -14.69 -22.34
C VAL A 232 -11.78 -15.05 -20.87
N ARG A 233 -12.66 -15.99 -20.56
CA ARG A 233 -12.93 -16.40 -19.19
C ARG A 233 -13.58 -17.76 -19.15
N SER A 234 -13.09 -18.63 -18.29
CA SER A 234 -13.70 -19.94 -18.03
C SER A 234 -13.47 -20.36 -16.58
N PRO A 235 -14.39 -21.13 -15.97
CA PRO A 235 -14.15 -21.81 -14.70
C PRO A 235 -13.31 -23.10 -14.87
N THR A 236 -13.01 -23.52 -16.11
CA THR A 236 -12.30 -24.77 -16.39
C THR A 236 -10.85 -24.54 -16.83
N SER A 237 -9.92 -25.25 -16.21
CA SER A 237 -8.49 -25.22 -16.54
C SER A 237 -8.15 -25.79 -17.92
N SER A 238 -9.06 -26.55 -18.54
CA SER A 238 -8.88 -27.08 -19.90
C SER A 238 -8.81 -26.01 -20.98
N THR A 239 -9.30 -24.80 -20.69
CA THR A 239 -9.51 -23.73 -21.67
C THR A 239 -8.41 -22.66 -21.68
N GLY A 240 -7.34 -22.84 -20.90
CA GLY A 240 -6.19 -21.94 -20.82
C GLY A 240 -5.69 -21.81 -19.38
N ALA A 241 -4.54 -21.17 -19.18
CA ALA A 241 -3.99 -21.06 -17.82
C ALA A 241 -4.72 -19.99 -16.99
N GLU A 242 -4.38 -19.99 -15.71
CA GLU A 242 -4.95 -19.10 -14.72
C GLU A 242 -4.49 -17.65 -14.93
N LYS A 243 -5.40 -16.70 -14.71
CA LYS A 243 -5.09 -15.28 -14.60
C LYS A 243 -4.48 -14.99 -13.22
N GLY A 244 -3.48 -14.12 -13.18
CA GLY A 244 -2.92 -13.59 -11.95
C GLY A 244 -3.81 -12.54 -11.27
N GLU A 245 -3.36 -12.08 -10.12
CA GLU A 245 -4.05 -11.08 -9.31
C GLU A 245 -4.03 -9.70 -9.96
N SER A 246 -5.06 -8.92 -9.66
CA SER A 246 -5.21 -7.56 -10.15
C SER A 246 -5.88 -6.65 -9.13
N ILE A 247 -6.08 -5.39 -9.51
CA ILE A 247 -6.91 -4.45 -8.74
C ILE A 247 -8.37 -4.90 -8.60
N ALA A 248 -8.80 -5.91 -9.37
CA ALA A 248 -10.14 -6.49 -9.32
C ALA A 248 -10.22 -7.79 -8.49
N GLY A 249 -9.15 -8.17 -7.79
CA GLY A 249 -9.10 -9.35 -6.94
C GLY A 249 -8.11 -10.43 -7.42
N ASP A 250 -8.27 -11.63 -6.85
CA ASP A 250 -7.49 -12.83 -7.17
C ASP A 250 -8.34 -13.95 -7.84
N ALA A 251 -7.78 -15.14 -7.98
CA ALA A 251 -8.45 -16.29 -8.58
C ALA A 251 -9.80 -16.65 -7.91
N THR A 252 -9.89 -16.52 -6.58
CA THR A 252 -11.11 -16.76 -5.81
C THR A 252 -12.16 -15.71 -6.12
N ASP A 253 -11.74 -14.44 -6.20
CA ASP A 253 -12.63 -13.34 -6.57
C ASP A 253 -13.13 -13.49 -8.01
N TYR A 254 -12.27 -13.94 -8.93
CA TYR A 254 -12.65 -14.13 -10.32
C TYR A 254 -13.69 -15.24 -10.48
N ASP A 255 -13.57 -16.32 -9.74
CA ASP A 255 -14.56 -17.38 -9.77
C ASP A 255 -15.89 -16.95 -9.14
N ALA A 256 -15.83 -16.26 -8.00
CA ALA A 256 -17.02 -15.79 -7.31
C ALA A 256 -17.77 -14.70 -8.10
N ALA A 257 -17.05 -13.70 -8.61
CA ALA A 257 -17.64 -12.53 -9.24
C ALA A 257 -17.90 -12.71 -10.74
N PHE A 258 -17.10 -13.55 -11.40
CA PHE A 258 -17.10 -13.67 -12.86
C PHE A 258 -17.35 -15.10 -13.34
N ASN A 259 -17.39 -16.11 -12.47
CA ASN A 259 -17.46 -17.52 -12.88
C ASN A 259 -16.31 -17.89 -13.84
N GLY A 260 -15.09 -17.45 -13.50
CA GLY A 260 -13.90 -18.01 -14.14
C GLY A 260 -12.62 -17.21 -14.01
N ARG A 261 -11.55 -17.94 -13.72
CA ARG A 261 -10.17 -17.47 -13.65
C ARG A 261 -9.30 -17.83 -14.88
N TYR A 262 -9.76 -18.73 -15.76
CA TYR A 262 -8.96 -19.26 -16.87
C TYR A 262 -9.19 -18.53 -18.19
N GLY A 263 -8.24 -18.67 -19.13
CA GLY A 263 -8.35 -18.17 -20.51
C GLY A 263 -7.69 -16.81 -20.75
N ARG A 264 -7.85 -16.26 -21.95
CA ARG A 264 -7.19 -15.00 -22.37
C ARG A 264 -7.81 -13.76 -21.74
N GLY A 265 -7.21 -12.58 -21.93
CA GLY A 265 -7.80 -11.32 -21.45
C GLY A 265 -7.43 -10.98 -20.00
N ALA A 266 -7.62 -9.71 -19.65
CA ALA A 266 -6.89 -9.06 -18.57
C ALA A 266 -7.85 -8.35 -17.58
N PRO A 267 -8.50 -9.06 -16.64
CA PRO A 267 -9.65 -8.60 -15.86
C PRO A 267 -9.48 -7.22 -15.18
N ALA A 268 -8.32 -6.88 -14.65
CA ALA A 268 -7.82 -5.50 -14.68
C ALA A 268 -6.29 -5.57 -14.59
N ASN A 269 -5.82 -6.40 -15.53
CA ASN A 269 -4.49 -6.83 -15.95
C ASN A 269 -3.52 -7.57 -15.02
N GLY A 270 -4.05 -8.40 -14.13
CA GLY A 270 -3.38 -9.61 -13.62
C GLY A 270 -3.04 -10.66 -14.70
N GLY A 271 -2.42 -10.23 -15.80
CA GLY A 271 -2.12 -11.06 -16.96
C GLY A 271 -3.36 -11.66 -17.63
N GLY A 272 -3.14 -12.30 -18.78
CA GLY A 272 -4.06 -13.31 -19.30
C GLY A 272 -3.31 -14.63 -19.28
N GLY A 273 -3.90 -15.71 -18.79
CA GLY A 273 -3.23 -17.00 -18.59
C GLY A 273 -2.84 -17.74 -19.89
N GLY A 274 -2.67 -17.04 -21.01
CA GLY A 274 -2.52 -17.66 -22.31
C GLY A 274 -3.81 -18.35 -22.78
N ALA A 275 -3.95 -18.50 -24.08
CA ALA A 275 -4.90 -19.45 -24.65
C ALA A 275 -4.16 -20.76 -24.88
N ALA A 276 -4.89 -21.88 -24.84
CA ALA A 276 -4.37 -23.14 -25.35
C ALA A 276 -3.92 -22.96 -26.81
N THR A 277 -2.64 -23.24 -27.10
CA THR A 277 -2.06 -23.20 -28.46
C THR A 277 -1.89 -24.58 -29.02
#